data_AF-A0A8X6Q9D3-F1
#
_entry.id   AF-A0A8X6Q9D3-F1
#
_cell.length_a   1.000
_cell.length_b   1.000
_cell.length_c   1.000
_cell.angle_alpha   90.00
_cell.angle_beta   90.00
_cell.angle_gamma   90.00
#
_symmetry.space_group_name_H-M   'P 1'
#
loop_
_entity.id
_entity.type
_entity.pdbx_description
1 polymer ?
#
loop_
_entity_poly.entity_id
_entity_poly.type
_entity_poly.pdbx_seq_one_letter_code
_entity_poly.pdbx_strand_id
1 'polypeptide(L)' 'MRCIRKGAESAVISCGIMNLPPPPTKFTKFNTILLQAARETCEESVAEAVEENDGGRDIAVAVD' A
#
# COMPACT_ATOMS: atom_id res chain seq x y z
N MET A 1 -3.18 -4.39 2.76
CA MET A 1 -4.11 -3.45 3.44
C MET A 1 -5.45 -3.41 2.72
N ARG A 2 -6.50 -4.04 3.28
CA ARG A 2 -7.81 -4.21 2.61
C ARG A 2 -8.67 -2.95 2.53
N CYS A 3 -8.25 -1.83 3.14
CA CYS A 3 -9.05 -0.61 3.29
C CYS A 3 -8.35 0.66 2.76
N ILE A 4 -7.35 0.53 1.88
CA ILE A 4 -6.69 1.67 1.24
C ILE A 4 -7.15 1.78 -0.21
N ARG A 5 -7.57 2.99 -0.61
CA ARG A 5 -7.99 3.33 -1.97
C ARG A 5 -9.00 2.32 -2.54
N LYS A 6 -8.59 1.48 -3.50
CA LYS A 6 -9.43 0.43 -4.13
C LYS A 6 -10.03 -0.53 -3.10
N GLY A 7 -9.31 -0.82 -2.02
CA GLY A 7 -9.83 -1.64 -0.94
C GLY A 7 -10.98 -0.96 -0.17
N ALA A 8 -10.91 0.36 0.02
CA ALA A 8 -11.99 1.13 0.65
C ALA A 8 -13.22 1.18 -0.25
N GLU A 9 -13.05 1.42 -1.56
CA GLU A 9 -14.15 1.40 -2.54
C GLU A 9 -14.84 0.03 -2.58
N SER A 10 -14.05 -1.06 -2.63
CA SER A 10 -14.58 -2.42 -2.60
C SER A 10 -15.32 -2.72 -1.30
N ALA A 11 -14.85 -2.19 -0.16
CA ALA A 11 -15.53 -2.37 1.13
C ALA A 11 -16.88 -1.63 1.18
N VAL A 12 -16.97 -0.43 0.58
CA VAL A 12 -18.22 0.33 0.47
C VAL A 12 -19.24 -0.42 -0.38
N ILE A 13 -18.81 -0.89 -1.56
CA ILE A 13 -19.68 -1.66 -2.47
C ILE A 13 -20.15 -2.94 -1.78
N SER A 14 -19.24 -3.67 -1.11
CA SER A 14 -19.55 -4.89 -0.38
C SER A 14 -20.55 -4.66 0.76
N CYS A 15 -20.36 -3.60 1.56
CA CYS A 15 -21.32 -3.25 2.61
C CYS A 15 -22.70 -2.89 2.03
N GLY A 16 -22.75 -2.18 0.89
CA GLY A 16 -23.98 -1.87 0.19
C GLY A 16 -24.72 -3.13 -0.31
N ILE A 17 -24.00 -4.09 -0.90
CA ILE A 17 -24.58 -5.37 -1.34
C ILE A 17 -25.15 -6.16 -0.16
N MET A 18 -24.43 -6.19 0.96
CA MET A 18 -24.81 -6.97 2.14
C MET A 18 -25.77 -6.23 3.09
N ASN A 19 -26.22 -5.02 2.73
CA ASN A 19 -27.07 -4.17 3.57
C ASN A 19 -26.47 -3.94 4.98
N LEU A 20 -25.15 -3.81 5.04
CA LEU A 20 -24.37 -3.58 6.25
C LEU A 20 -24.16 -2.08 6.48
N PRO A 21 -23.89 -1.66 7.74
CA PRO A 21 -23.47 -0.30 8.01
C PRO A 21 -22.19 0.06 7.23
N PRO A 22 -22.01 1.33 6.85
CA PRO A 22 -20.88 1.76 6.05
C PRO A 22 -19.54 1.47 6.76
N PRO A 23 -18.48 1.16 6.01
CA PRO A 23 -17.20 0.79 6.58
C PRO A 23 -16.59 1.95 7.41
N PRO A 24 -15.89 1.65 8.52
CA PRO A 24 -15.32 2.67 9.39
C PRO A 24 -14.29 3.57 8.67
N THR A 25 -14.49 4.88 8.71
CA THR A 25 -13.61 5.89 8.08
C THR A 25 -12.64 6.57 9.04
N LYS A 26 -12.73 6.25 10.35
CA LYS A 26 -11.90 6.87 11.41
C LYS A 26 -10.40 6.73 11.15
N PHE A 27 -9.99 5.68 10.45
CA PHE A 27 -8.59 5.40 10.14
C PHE A 27 -8.14 5.91 8.78
N THR A 28 -9.05 6.46 7.95
CA THR A 28 -8.72 6.95 6.60
C THR A 28 -7.65 8.04 6.64
N LYS A 29 -7.61 8.86 7.69
CA LYS A 29 -6.57 9.88 7.90
C LYS A 29 -5.15 9.30 8.02
N PHE A 30 -5.02 8.07 8.51
CA PHE A 30 -3.72 7.39 8.61
C PHE A 30 -3.31 6.74 7.29
N ASN A 31 -4.23 6.54 6.35
CA ASN A 31 -3.89 5.94 5.06
C ASN A 31 -2.88 6.78 4.28
N THR A 32 -2.94 8.11 4.37
CA THR A 32 -1.96 9.00 3.73
C THR A 32 -0.57 8.83 4.34
N ILE A 33 -0.50 8.78 5.67
CA ILE A 33 0.76 8.60 6.41
C ILE A 33 1.36 7.23 6.10
N LEU A 34 0.55 6.17 6.14
CA LEU A 34 0.98 4.81 5.83
C LEU A 34 1.42 4.67 4.37
N LEU A 35 0.75 5.35 3.43
CA LEU A 35 1.14 5.34 2.03
C LEU A 35 2.47 6.06 1.81
N GLN A 36 2.68 7.20 2.47
CA GLN A 36 3.92 7.97 2.40
C GLN A 36 5.08 7.14 2.97
N ALA A 37 4.92 6.61 4.19
CA ALA A 37 5.92 5.77 4.84
C ALA A 37 6.24 4.53 4.00
N ALA A 38 5.24 3.85 3.43
CA ALA A 38 5.48 2.68 2.59
C ALA A 38 6.26 3.02 1.31
N ARG A 39 6.05 4.21 0.72
CA ARG A 39 6.82 4.67 -0.44
C ARG A 39 8.26 4.95 -0.06
N GLU A 40 8.47 5.70 1.02
CA GLU A 40 9.81 6.03 1.53
C GLU A 40 10.59 4.75 1.84
N THR A 41 9.99 3.80 2.56
CA THR A 41 10.63 2.51 2.83
C THR A 41 10.92 1.72 1.55
N CYS A 42 10.02 1.70 0.57
CA CYS A 42 10.30 1.03 -0.70
C CYS A 42 11.44 1.71 -1.48
N GLU A 43 11.49 3.04 -1.50
CA GLU A 43 12.55 3.81 -2.16
C GLU A 43 13.91 3.58 -1.46
N GLU A 44 13.93 3.60 -0.14
CA GLU A 44 15.10 3.29 0.67
C GLU A 44 15.58 1.85 0.44
N SER A 45 14.69 0.86 0.52
CA SER A 45 15.06 -0.54 0.28
C SER A 45 15.56 -0.78 -1.14
N VAL A 46 15.00 -0.09 -2.14
CA VAL A 46 15.49 -0.14 -3.53
C VAL A 46 16.87 0.50 -3.65
N ALA A 47 17.10 1.64 -3.00
CA ALA A 47 18.40 2.31 -3.00
C ALA A 47 19.47 1.46 -2.31
N GLU A 48 19.16 0.89 -1.14
CA GLU A 48 20.04 -0.03 -0.42
C GLU A 48 20.40 -1.27 -1.26
N ALA A 49 19.41 -1.87 -1.93
CA ALA A 49 19.65 -3.01 -2.81
C ALA A 49 20.54 -2.67 -4.02
N VAL A 50 20.48 -1.44 -4.54
CA VAL A 50 21.35 -0.96 -5.63
C VAL A 50 22.78 -0.75 -5.13
N GLU A 51 22.96 -0.17 -3.95
CA GLU A 51 24.28 0.02 -3.34
C GLU A 51 24.94 -1.32 -3.02
N GLU A 52 24.19 -2.31 -2.52
CA GLU A 52 24.69 -3.67 -2.28
C GLU A 52 25.09 -4.39 -3.59
N ASN A 53 24.48 -4.01 -4.71
CA ASN A 53 24.77 -4.56 -6.04
C ASN A 53 25.84 -3.76 -6.81
N ASP A 54 26.80 -3.11 -6.13
CA ASP A 54 27.86 -2.29 -6.73
C ASP A 54 27.33 -1.19 -7.69
N GLY A 55 26.14 -0.64 -7.40
CA GLY A 55 25.46 0.35 -8.23
C GLY A 55 24.69 -0.24 -9.43
N GLY A 56 24.62 -1.56 -9.54
CA GLY A 56 23.82 -2.28 -10.53
C GLY A 56 22.33 -2.09 -10.29
N ARG A 57 21.63 -1.44 -11.24
CA ARG A 57 20.18 -1.16 -11.15
C ARG A 57 19.28 -2.30 -11.62
N ASP A 58 19.84 -3.42 -12.05
CA ASP A 58 19.08 -4.63 -12.40
C ASP A 58 18.68 -5.38 -11.12
N ILE A 59 17.71 -4.82 -10.41
CA ILE A 59 17.07 -5.45 -9.26
C ILE A 59 16.02 -6.40 -9.84
N ALA A 60 16.33 -7.68 -9.93
CA ALA A 60 15.39 -8.69 -10.41
C ALA A 60 14.18 -8.74 -9.46
N VAL A 61 13.05 -8.16 -9.86
CA VAL A 61 11.81 -8.23 -9.10
C VAL A 61 11.25 -9.64 -9.25
N ALA A 62 11.42 -10.47 -8.22
CA ALA A 62 10.69 -11.73 -8.10
C ALA A 62 9.23 -11.41 -7.78
N VAL A 63 8.37 -11.45 -8.81
CA VAL A 63 6.92 -11.37 -8.65
C VAL A 63 6.40 -12.81 -8.62
N ASP A 64 5.98 -13.28 -7.45
CA ASP A 64 5.16 -14.50 -7.28
C ASP A 64 3.67 -14.15 -7.47
#